data_AF-A0A3C1CHB1-F1
#
_entry.id   AF-A0A3C1CHB1-F1
#
_cell.length_a   1.000
_cell.length_b   1.000
_cell.length_c   1.000
_cell.angle_alpha   90.00
_cell.angle_beta   90.00
_cell.angle_gamma   90.00
#
_symmetry.space_group_name_H-M   'P 1'
#
loop_
_entity.id
_entity.type
_entity.pdbx_description
1 polymer ?
#
loop_
_entity_poly.entity_id
_entity_poly.type
_entity_poly.pdbx_seq_one_letter_code
_entity_poly.pdbx_strand_id
1 'polypeptide(L)'
;MTQRPSPVTSDDHGALGDTGPAPSAATQAGHRTSSAWSQILCSPPRLPGDTRSKRLADRLLPTGKGQWIFFGLVWVAIAMRPNLGVRPGLVLAAVATLAAASWCLVNFWRCREAHCALSAPGWAMLGAVELAGAVVGRSVVDRTESILFIAVLIAAYSFEFAWRARRGTNALVRH
;
A
#
# COMPACT_ATOMS: atom_id res chain seq x y z
N MET A 1 41.09 7.04 -84.32
CA MET A 1 42.20 7.19 -83.36
C MET A 1 41.70 6.75 -82.00
N THR A 2 42.34 5.69 -81.44
CA THR A 2 42.40 5.28 -80.01
C THR A 2 41.07 5.06 -79.27
N GLN A 3 40.78 3.94 -78.60
CA GLN A 3 41.58 2.84 -78.07
C GLN A 3 40.59 1.75 -77.58
N ARG A 4 40.85 0.46 -77.85
CA ARG A 4 40.29 -0.67 -77.06
C ARG A 4 41.29 -0.93 -75.92
N PRO A 5 40.85 -1.29 -74.70
CA PRO A 5 40.68 -2.71 -74.39
C PRO A 5 39.58 -3.06 -73.36
N SER A 6 39.05 -4.28 -73.45
CA SER A 6 38.57 -5.11 -72.31
C SER A 6 39.72 -6.08 -71.96
N PRO A 7 39.89 -6.66 -70.74
CA PRO A 7 38.94 -7.58 -70.06
C PRO A 7 39.15 -7.71 -68.51
N VAL A 8 38.74 -8.86 -67.91
CA VAL A 8 38.94 -9.42 -66.53
C VAL A 8 37.72 -9.20 -65.60
N THR A 9 36.79 -10.15 -65.39
CA THR A 9 36.75 -11.49 -64.72
C THR A 9 36.85 -11.51 -63.19
N SER A 10 35.95 -12.31 -62.60
CA SER A 10 36.03 -13.09 -61.36
C SER A 10 35.39 -12.55 -60.07
N ASP A 11 34.23 -13.14 -59.77
CA ASP A 11 33.93 -14.01 -58.63
C ASP A 11 34.13 -13.57 -57.16
N ASP A 12 33.05 -13.81 -56.41
CA ASP A 12 32.96 -14.35 -55.05
C ASP A 12 33.71 -13.69 -53.89
N HIS A 13 32.93 -13.11 -52.97
CA HIS A 13 32.89 -13.40 -51.52
C HIS A 13 31.56 -12.80 -51.00
N GLY A 14 30.64 -13.51 -50.34
CA GLY A 14 30.87 -14.38 -49.21
C GLY A 14 30.51 -13.66 -47.92
N ALA A 15 29.26 -13.81 -47.49
CA ALA A 15 28.74 -13.74 -46.11
C ALA A 15 29.09 -12.54 -45.20
N LEU A 16 28.07 -11.81 -44.74
CA LEU A 16 27.91 -11.46 -43.32
C LEU A 16 26.48 -10.97 -43.06
N GLY A 17 25.88 -11.52 -42.00
CA GLY A 17 24.44 -11.52 -41.77
C GLY A 17 23.84 -10.18 -41.39
N ASP A 18 22.63 -9.95 -41.90
CA ASP A 18 21.67 -9.06 -41.27
C ASP A 18 20.72 -9.90 -40.43
N THR A 19 21.11 -10.08 -39.17
CA THR A 19 20.19 -10.32 -38.06
C THR A 19 19.33 -9.08 -37.88
N GLY A 20 18.30 -8.96 -38.72
CA GLY A 20 17.23 -7.99 -38.50
C GLY A 20 16.67 -8.18 -37.08
N PRO A 21 16.66 -7.13 -36.23
CA PRO A 21 16.21 -7.28 -34.86
C PRO A 21 14.76 -7.75 -34.82
N ALA A 22 14.54 -8.82 -34.06
CA ALA A 22 13.26 -9.39 -33.74
C ALA A 22 12.22 -8.31 -33.39
N PRO A 23 10.94 -8.47 -33.78
CA PRO A 23 9.88 -7.61 -33.29
C PRO A 23 9.89 -7.67 -31.77
N SER A 24 10.24 -6.53 -31.15
CA SER A 24 10.34 -6.38 -29.71
C SER A 24 9.04 -6.84 -29.05
N ALA A 25 9.18 -7.91 -28.26
CA ALA A 25 8.20 -8.44 -27.35
C ALA A 25 7.91 -7.46 -26.20
N ALA A 26 7.33 -6.30 -26.53
CA ALA A 26 6.96 -5.25 -25.57
C ALA A 26 5.50 -4.80 -25.69
N THR A 27 4.65 -5.57 -26.39
CA THR A 27 3.21 -5.24 -26.59
C THR A 27 2.26 -6.28 -25.99
N GLN A 28 2.69 -7.04 -25.00
CA GLN A 28 1.79 -7.85 -24.17
C GLN A 28 2.19 -7.76 -22.69
N ALA A 29 2.24 -6.53 -22.16
CA ALA A 29 1.96 -6.35 -20.74
C ALA A 29 0.48 -6.68 -20.56
N GLY A 30 0.21 -7.96 -20.29
CA GLY A 30 -1.14 -8.50 -20.19
C GLY A 30 -2.02 -7.58 -19.38
N HIS A 31 -3.15 -7.21 -19.98
CA HIS A 31 -4.38 -6.94 -19.26
C HIS A 31 -4.69 -8.14 -18.36
N ARG A 32 -3.99 -8.23 -17.22
CA ARG A 32 -4.54 -8.91 -16.07
C ARG A 32 -5.75 -8.06 -15.73
N THR A 33 -6.91 -8.62 -16.02
CA THR A 33 -8.21 -8.23 -15.48
C THR A 33 -8.13 -8.28 -13.95
N SER A 34 -7.43 -7.32 -13.36
CA SER A 34 -7.47 -7.09 -11.93
C SER A 34 -8.90 -6.67 -11.65
N SER A 35 -9.67 -7.55 -11.01
CA SER A 35 -11.06 -7.28 -10.63
C SER A 35 -11.19 -5.86 -10.08
N ALA A 36 -12.23 -5.11 -10.46
CA ALA A 36 -12.49 -3.75 -9.99
C ALA A 36 -12.39 -3.61 -8.45
N TRP A 37 -12.61 -4.71 -7.72
CA TRP A 37 -12.47 -4.82 -6.27
C TRP A 37 -11.02 -4.72 -5.74
N SER A 38 -10.03 -5.12 -6.54
CA SER A 38 -8.61 -4.97 -6.20
C SER A 38 -8.06 -3.55 -6.37
N GLN A 39 -8.85 -2.63 -6.93
CA GLN A 39 -8.53 -1.21 -7.09
C GLN A 39 -9.11 -0.31 -5.98
N ILE A 40 -9.86 -0.87 -5.03
CA ILE A 40 -10.58 -0.08 -4.02
C ILE A 40 -9.66 0.42 -2.89
N LEU A 41 -8.48 -0.17 -2.69
CA LEU A 41 -7.67 0.05 -1.47
C LEU A 41 -6.18 0.37 -1.72
N CYS A 42 -5.83 0.57 -2.97
CA CYS A 42 -4.63 1.27 -3.41
C CYS A 42 -4.94 1.79 -4.80
N SER A 43 -5.59 2.95 -4.88
CA SER A 43 -5.76 3.59 -6.19
C SER A 43 -4.38 3.93 -6.79
N PRO A 44 -4.12 3.61 -8.08
CA PRO A 44 -2.76 3.66 -8.65
C PRO A 44 -2.20 5.09 -8.80
N PRO A 45 -0.88 5.25 -9.06
CA PRO A 45 0.06 4.19 -9.39
C PRO A 45 0.65 3.59 -8.13
N ARG A 46 0.67 2.24 -8.05
CA ARG A 46 1.62 1.58 -7.16
C ARG A 46 2.99 2.13 -7.53
N LEU A 47 3.58 2.94 -6.65
CA LEU A 47 4.98 3.32 -6.83
C LEU A 47 5.75 2.00 -7.01
N PRO A 48 6.58 1.87 -8.06
CA PRO A 48 7.30 0.63 -8.30
C PRO A 48 7.98 0.20 -6.99
N GLY A 49 7.89 -1.09 -6.69
CA GLY A 49 8.58 -1.71 -5.55
C GLY A 49 10.08 -1.78 -5.81
N ASP A 50 10.68 -0.64 -6.15
CA ASP A 50 12.07 -0.42 -6.49
C ASP A 50 13.00 -0.83 -5.34
N THR A 51 12.61 -0.54 -4.10
CA THR A 51 13.38 -0.88 -2.90
C THR A 51 13.00 -2.22 -2.26
N ARG A 52 13.97 -2.84 -1.56
CA ARG A 52 13.73 -4.09 -0.79
C ARG A 52 12.66 -3.90 0.29
N SER A 53 12.59 -2.74 0.92
CA SER A 53 11.59 -2.42 1.96
C SER A 53 10.17 -2.39 1.40
N LYS A 54 9.97 -1.84 0.20
CA LYS A 54 8.69 -1.88 -0.50
C LYS A 54 8.26 -3.32 -0.81
N ARG A 55 9.17 -4.17 -1.30
CA ARG A 55 8.87 -5.59 -1.58
C ARG A 55 8.56 -6.38 -0.31
N LEU A 56 9.23 -6.06 0.79
CA LEU A 56 8.93 -6.68 2.08
C LEU A 56 7.54 -6.27 2.58
N ALA A 57 7.17 -4.99 2.45
CA ALA A 57 5.82 -4.52 2.77
C ALA A 57 4.75 -5.28 1.97
N ASP A 58 4.94 -5.46 0.66
CA ASP A 58 3.98 -6.22 -0.18
C ASP A 58 3.81 -7.68 0.23
N ARG A 59 4.84 -8.28 0.86
CA ARG A 59 4.79 -9.66 1.36
C ARG A 59 4.17 -9.77 2.74
N LEU A 60 4.43 -8.80 3.60
CA LEU A 60 4.01 -8.84 5.01
C LEU A 60 2.59 -8.33 5.20
N LEU A 61 2.11 -7.45 4.32
CA LEU A 61 0.81 -6.81 4.49
C LEU A 61 -0.33 -7.74 4.02
N PRO A 62 -1.25 -8.23 4.89
CA PRO A 62 -2.57 -8.75 4.49
C PRO A 62 -3.36 -7.86 3.50
N THR A 63 -3.38 -8.26 2.23
CA THR A 63 -4.19 -7.57 1.20
C THR A 63 -5.50 -8.32 0.91
N GLY A 64 -6.47 -7.64 0.31
CA GLY A 64 -7.76 -8.23 -0.06
C GLY A 64 -8.56 -8.74 1.14
N LYS A 65 -8.93 -10.02 1.16
CA LYS A 65 -9.66 -10.63 2.28
C LYS A 65 -8.86 -10.61 3.59
N GLY A 66 -7.54 -10.67 3.50
CA GLY A 66 -6.65 -10.64 4.68
C GLY A 66 -6.76 -9.35 5.47
N GLN A 67 -7.00 -8.22 4.80
CA GLN A 67 -7.17 -6.92 5.45
C GLN A 67 -8.40 -6.88 6.35
N TRP A 68 -9.54 -7.38 5.86
CA TRP A 68 -10.77 -7.45 6.64
C TRP A 68 -10.62 -8.37 7.85
N ILE A 69 -9.92 -9.49 7.68
CA ILE A 69 -9.56 -10.37 8.79
C ILE A 69 -8.69 -9.63 9.80
N PHE A 70 -7.65 -8.92 9.34
CA PHE A 70 -6.76 -8.14 10.21
C PHE A 70 -7.53 -7.09 11.03
N PHE A 71 -8.36 -6.26 10.40
CA PHE A 71 -9.17 -5.27 11.11
C PHE A 71 -10.25 -5.89 11.99
N GLY A 72 -10.80 -7.03 11.58
CA GLY A 72 -11.69 -7.84 12.42
C GLY A 72 -10.98 -8.31 13.69
N LEU A 73 -9.74 -8.79 13.58
CA LEU A 73 -8.92 -9.19 14.74
C LEU A 73 -8.59 -8.01 15.64
N VAL A 74 -8.24 -6.85 15.07
CA VAL A 74 -8.02 -5.60 15.83
C VAL A 74 -9.28 -5.22 16.60
N TRP A 75 -10.45 -5.25 15.94
CA TRP A 75 -11.72 -4.95 16.58
C TRP A 75 -12.05 -5.93 17.71
N VAL A 76 -11.88 -7.23 17.48
CA VAL A 76 -12.08 -8.27 18.51
C VAL A 76 -11.14 -8.05 19.69
N ALA A 77 -9.87 -7.74 19.46
CA ALA A 77 -8.90 -7.45 20.52
C ALA A 77 -9.31 -6.26 21.38
N ILE A 78 -9.78 -5.16 20.75
CA ILE A 78 -10.28 -3.98 21.46
C ILE A 78 -11.57 -4.31 22.22
N ALA A 79 -12.48 -5.07 21.60
CA ALA A 79 -13.75 -5.47 22.21
C ALA A 79 -13.59 -6.44 23.38
N MET A 80 -12.52 -7.25 23.40
CA MET A 80 -12.22 -8.17 24.51
C MET A 80 -11.65 -7.47 25.75
N ARG A 81 -11.21 -6.21 25.64
CA ARG A 81 -10.62 -5.46 26.76
C ARG A 81 -11.43 -5.50 28.08
N PRO A 82 -12.77 -5.34 28.09
CA PRO A 82 -13.55 -5.37 29.33
C PRO A 82 -13.53 -6.73 30.05
N ASN A 83 -13.24 -7.80 29.32
CA ASN A 83 -13.14 -9.16 29.87
C ASN A 83 -11.76 -9.45 30.47
N LEU A 84 -10.81 -8.53 30.32
CA LEU A 84 -9.46 -8.62 30.85
C LEU A 84 -9.32 -7.69 32.05
N GLY A 85 -8.37 -7.99 32.95
CA GLY A 85 -7.95 -7.03 33.98
C GLY A 85 -7.47 -5.71 33.35
N VAL A 86 -7.48 -4.62 34.12
CA VAL A 86 -7.22 -3.26 33.61
C VAL A 86 -5.92 -3.17 32.81
N ARG A 87 -4.79 -3.66 33.36
CA ARG A 87 -3.49 -3.65 32.69
C ARG A 87 -3.44 -4.52 31.43
N PRO A 88 -3.73 -5.84 31.47
CA PRO A 88 -3.65 -6.67 30.26
C PRO A 88 -4.64 -6.21 29.18
N GLY A 89 -5.81 -5.68 29.55
CA GLY A 89 -6.76 -5.11 28.60
C GLY A 89 -6.22 -3.85 27.91
N LEU A 90 -5.53 -2.97 28.63
CA LEU A 90 -4.90 -1.78 28.06
C LEU A 90 -3.70 -2.13 27.16
N VAL A 91 -2.88 -3.10 27.56
CA VAL A 91 -1.76 -3.57 26.71
C VAL A 91 -2.27 -4.21 25.43
N LEU A 92 -3.30 -5.06 25.51
CA LEU A 92 -3.90 -5.68 24.32
C LEU A 92 -4.47 -4.62 23.36
N ALA A 93 -5.19 -3.65 23.89
CA ALA A 93 -5.74 -2.55 23.09
C ALA A 93 -4.63 -1.73 22.43
N ALA A 94 -3.58 -1.36 23.19
CA ALA A 94 -2.42 -0.65 22.68
C ALA A 94 -1.73 -1.39 21.53
N VAL A 95 -1.51 -2.70 21.69
CA VAL A 95 -0.90 -3.53 20.65
C VAL A 95 -1.78 -3.57 19.40
N ALA A 96 -3.09 -3.73 19.57
CA ALA A 96 -4.04 -3.77 18.46
C ALA A 96 -4.11 -2.42 17.71
N THR A 97 -4.18 -1.30 18.43
CA THR A 97 -4.24 0.05 17.85
C THR A 97 -2.91 0.43 17.19
N LEU A 98 -1.77 0.07 17.77
CA LEU A 98 -0.45 0.28 17.14
C LEU A 98 -0.22 -0.61 15.92
N ALA A 99 -0.73 -1.83 15.92
CA ALA A 99 -0.71 -2.69 14.74
C ALA A 99 -1.52 -2.07 13.60
N ALA A 100 -2.72 -1.58 13.89
CA ALA A 100 -3.56 -0.86 12.94
C ALA A 100 -2.89 0.44 12.45
N ALA A 101 -2.26 1.21 13.35
CA ALA A 101 -1.52 2.42 12.99
C ALA A 101 -0.36 2.11 12.03
N SER A 102 0.41 1.07 12.34
CA SER A 102 1.53 0.60 11.52
C SER A 102 1.06 0.16 10.13
N TRP A 103 -0.06 -0.58 10.09
CA TRP A 103 -0.72 -0.97 8.84
C TRP A 103 -1.03 0.23 7.95
N CYS A 104 -1.76 1.21 8.49
CA CYS A 104 -2.14 2.40 7.75
C CYS A 104 -0.94 3.27 7.40
N LEU A 105 0.10 3.33 8.24
CA LEU A 105 1.31 4.07 7.93
C LEU A 105 2.06 3.48 6.74
N VAL A 106 2.21 2.15 6.68
CA VAL A 106 2.88 1.49 5.56
C VAL A 106 2.03 1.59 4.29
N ASN A 107 0.70 1.46 4.38
CA ASN A 107 -0.19 1.69 3.24
C ASN A 107 -0.18 3.15 2.78
N PHE A 108 -0.11 4.13 3.69
CA PHE A 108 0.06 5.53 3.32
C PHE A 108 1.39 5.75 2.59
N TRP A 109 2.47 5.16 3.08
CA TRP A 109 3.78 5.25 2.44
C TRP A 109 3.78 4.62 1.04
N ARG A 110 3.00 3.56 0.81
CA ARG A 110 2.90 2.87 -0.50
C ARG A 110 1.92 3.49 -1.48
N CYS A 111 0.72 3.82 -1.01
CA CYS A 111 -0.45 4.14 -1.83
C CYS A 111 -0.99 5.55 -1.57
N ARG A 112 -0.45 6.27 -0.58
CA ARG A 112 -0.80 7.66 -0.25
C ARG A 112 -2.30 7.89 -0.03
N GLU A 113 -3.04 6.89 0.40
CA GLU A 113 -4.49 7.01 0.57
C GLU A 113 -4.85 8.05 1.63
N ALA A 114 -5.86 8.87 1.33
CA ALA A 114 -6.28 9.98 2.17
C ALA A 114 -6.71 9.53 3.58
N HIS A 115 -7.48 8.45 3.71
CA HIS A 115 -7.91 7.95 5.02
C HIS A 115 -6.71 7.53 5.89
N CYS A 116 -5.67 6.95 5.28
CA CYS A 116 -4.48 6.51 6.00
C CYS A 116 -3.67 7.67 6.59
N ALA A 117 -3.78 8.88 6.03
CA ALA A 117 -3.14 10.07 6.58
C ALA A 117 -3.72 10.50 7.94
N LEU A 118 -4.98 10.15 8.23
CA LEU A 118 -5.63 10.43 9.50
C LEU A 118 -5.70 9.20 10.42
N SER A 119 -5.99 8.02 9.87
CA SER A 119 -6.12 6.81 10.69
C SER A 119 -4.78 6.38 11.31
N ALA A 120 -3.66 6.51 10.59
CA ALA A 120 -2.34 6.17 11.12
C ALA A 120 -1.96 7.00 12.37
N PRO A 121 -1.95 8.34 12.34
CA PRO A 121 -1.65 9.13 13.53
C PRO A 121 -2.76 9.01 14.60
N GLY A 122 -4.03 8.90 14.21
CA GLY A 122 -5.14 8.75 15.15
C GLY A 122 -5.02 7.47 15.99
N TRP A 123 -4.73 6.33 15.36
CA TRP A 123 -4.52 5.07 16.07
C TRP A 123 -3.19 5.02 16.81
N ALA A 124 -2.13 5.67 16.31
CA ALA A 124 -0.86 5.77 17.02
C ALA A 124 -1.00 6.56 18.33
N MET A 125 -1.73 7.69 18.29
CA MET A 125 -2.02 8.49 19.48
C MET A 125 -2.86 7.70 20.48
N LEU A 126 -3.89 6.97 20.01
CA LEU A 126 -4.70 6.11 20.86
C LEU A 126 -3.87 5.03 21.55
N GLY A 127 -3.00 4.33 20.80
CA GLY A 127 -2.11 3.32 21.35
C GLY A 127 -1.11 3.88 22.37
N ALA A 128 -0.60 5.10 22.16
CA ALA A 128 0.25 5.78 23.13
C ALA A 128 -0.50 6.08 24.45
N VAL A 129 -1.76 6.52 24.37
CA VAL A 129 -2.61 6.76 25.55
C VAL A 129 -2.94 5.46 26.27
N GLU A 130 -3.20 4.37 25.55
CA GLU A 130 -3.45 3.04 26.11
C GLU A 130 -2.20 2.48 26.83
N LEU A 131 -1.01 2.66 26.26
CA LEU A 131 0.26 2.32 26.92
C LEU A 131 0.49 3.15 28.18
N ALA A 132 0.25 4.46 28.11
CA ALA A 132 0.35 5.33 29.29
C ALA A 132 -0.60 4.87 30.40
N GLY A 133 -1.84 4.51 30.05
CA GLY A 133 -2.79 3.92 30.98
C GLY A 133 -2.32 2.59 31.56
N ALA A 134 -1.69 1.73 30.76
CA ALA A 134 -1.14 0.46 31.22
C ALA A 134 -0.03 0.66 32.26
N VAL A 135 0.84 1.66 32.04
CA VAL A 135 1.91 2.04 32.98
C VAL A 135 1.34 2.55 34.29
N VAL A 136 0.35 3.46 34.24
CA VAL A 136 -0.29 4.01 35.45
C VAL A 136 -1.20 2.96 36.13
N GLY A 137 -1.66 1.94 35.40
CA GLY A 137 -2.58 0.92 35.89
C GLY A 137 -4.05 1.36 35.94
N ARG A 138 -4.41 2.45 35.26
CA ARG A 138 -5.79 2.95 35.13
C ARG A 138 -6.03 3.45 33.70
N SER A 139 -7.28 3.43 33.25
CA SER A 139 -7.63 4.10 31.99
C SER A 139 -7.43 5.61 32.16
N VAL A 140 -6.79 6.23 31.16
CA VAL A 140 -6.60 7.70 31.09
C VAL A 140 -7.82 8.38 30.47
N VAL A 141 -8.70 7.61 29.81
CA VAL A 141 -9.82 8.11 28.98
C VAL A 141 -11.17 7.53 29.42
N ASP A 142 -11.29 7.14 30.69
CA ASP A 142 -12.55 6.70 31.31
C ASP A 142 -13.35 5.66 30.50
N ARG A 143 -12.67 4.66 29.92
CA ARG A 143 -13.29 3.58 29.10
C ARG A 143 -13.91 4.04 27.76
N THR A 144 -13.65 5.26 27.30
CA THR A 144 -14.17 5.75 26.00
C THR A 144 -13.29 5.41 24.79
N GLU A 145 -12.29 4.55 24.95
CA GLU A 145 -11.31 4.20 23.89
C GLU A 145 -11.97 3.57 22.66
N SER A 146 -13.05 2.79 22.85
CA SER A 146 -13.84 2.24 21.73
C SER A 146 -14.52 3.34 20.91
N ILE A 147 -15.00 4.40 21.57
CA ILE A 147 -15.61 5.56 20.93
C ILE A 147 -14.54 6.33 20.16
N LEU A 148 -13.36 6.53 20.75
CA LEU A 148 -12.23 7.18 20.08
C LEU A 148 -11.79 6.40 18.83
N PHE A 149 -11.71 5.07 18.92
CA PHE A 149 -11.38 4.23 17.77
C PHE A 149 -12.37 4.44 16.61
N ILE A 150 -13.67 4.42 16.90
CA ILE A 150 -14.73 4.66 15.92
C ILE A 150 -14.69 6.10 15.41
N ALA A 151 -14.45 7.08 16.28
CA ALA A 151 -14.35 8.49 15.90
C ALA A 151 -13.20 8.73 14.92
N VAL A 152 -12.03 8.13 15.16
CA VAL A 152 -10.89 8.16 14.22
C VAL A 152 -11.27 7.52 12.89
N LEU A 153 -11.97 6.38 12.91
CA LEU A 153 -12.42 5.70 11.70
C LEU A 153 -13.38 6.59 10.88
N ILE A 154 -14.39 7.17 11.53
CA ILE A 154 -15.35 8.07 10.89
C ILE A 154 -14.64 9.30 10.32
N ALA A 155 -13.74 9.92 11.08
CA ALA A 155 -12.98 11.08 10.63
C ALA A 155 -12.11 10.76 9.40
N ALA A 156 -11.41 9.62 9.42
CA ALA A 156 -10.57 9.17 8.32
C ALA A 156 -11.35 8.93 7.02
N TYR A 157 -12.48 8.20 7.09
CA TYR A 157 -13.33 7.96 5.92
C TYR A 157 -14.08 9.20 5.45
N SER A 158 -14.51 10.08 6.37
CA SER A 158 -15.12 11.37 6.01
C SER A 158 -14.14 12.26 5.27
N PHE A 159 -12.87 12.28 5.71
CA PHE A 159 -11.81 12.99 5.02
C PHE A 159 -11.53 12.42 3.63
N GLU A 160 -11.45 11.10 3.49
CA GLU A 160 -11.32 10.47 2.17
C GLU A 160 -12.50 10.82 1.26
N PHE A 161 -13.73 10.73 1.76
CA PHE A 161 -14.92 11.07 0.99
C PHE A 161 -14.88 12.53 0.52
N ALA A 162 -14.54 13.47 1.41
CA ALA A 162 -14.40 14.88 1.06
C ALA A 162 -13.24 15.12 0.07
N TRP A 163 -12.13 14.42 0.23
CA TRP A 163 -10.99 14.50 -0.68
C TRP A 163 -11.36 14.00 -2.08
N ARG A 164 -12.00 12.84 -2.16
CA ARG A 164 -12.49 12.24 -3.40
C ARG A 164 -13.49 13.13 -4.09
N ALA A 165 -14.44 13.72 -3.35
CA ALA A 165 -15.43 14.64 -3.90
C ALA A 165 -14.78 15.89 -4.51
N ARG A 166 -13.66 16.37 -3.97
CA ARG A 166 -12.96 17.58 -4.44
C ARG A 166 -11.92 17.33 -5.51
N ARG A 167 -11.22 16.18 -5.48
CA ARG A 167 -10.04 15.89 -6.31
C ARG A 167 -10.24 14.74 -7.28
N GLY A 168 -11.34 14.00 -7.18
CA GLY A 168 -11.62 12.82 -8.03
C GLY A 168 -10.68 11.63 -7.79
N THR A 169 -9.84 11.68 -6.76
CA THR A 169 -8.87 10.64 -6.40
C THR A 169 -8.90 10.40 -4.89
N ASN A 170 -8.54 9.19 -4.46
CA ASN A 170 -8.35 8.84 -3.05
C ASN A 170 -6.89 9.01 -2.60
N ALA A 171 -5.97 9.22 -3.54
CA ALA A 171 -4.56 9.39 -3.25
C ALA A 171 -4.21 10.86 -2.99
N LEU A 172 -3.41 11.11 -1.95
CA LEU A 172 -2.75 12.37 -1.67
C LEU A 172 -1.50 12.47 -2.56
N VAL A 173 -1.71 12.76 -3.84
CA VAL A 173 -0.63 13.04 -4.80
C VAL A 173 -0.29 14.53 -4.70
N ARG A 174 1.00 14.83 -4.54
CA ARG A 174 1.50 16.21 -4.61
C ARG A 174 1.57 16.58 -6.09
N HIS A 175 0.66 17.45 -6.54
CA HIS A 175 0.77 18.13 -7.83
C HIS A 175 1.83 19.23 -7.74
#